data_AF-A0A1I7C7Y7-F1
#
_entry.id   AF-A0A1I7C7Y7-F1
#
_cell.length_a   1.000
_cell.length_b   1.000
_cell.length_c   1.000
_cell.angle_alpha   90.00
_cell.angle_beta   90.00
_cell.angle_gamma   90.00
#
_symmetry.space_group_name_H-M   'P 1'
#
loop_
_entity.id
_entity.type
_entity.pdbx_description
1 polymer ?
#
loop_
_entity_poly.entity_id
_entity_poly.type
_entity_poly.pdbx_seq_one_letter_code
_entity_poly.pdbx_strand_id
1 'polypeptide(L)'
;MNEHHVPDDFPRNVATAVVSGASPKVRVRLSNGVYCADETGEERRTRWLICDDLAAQLVPIAKKAANAHPRESVLQTLLRIRAAVKAKSWLSANELEWALRRLQKLLTE
;
A
#
# COMPACT_ATOMS: atom_id res chain seq x y z
N MET A 1 -21.34 -10.28 -9.09
CA MET A 1 -20.56 -9.07 -8.79
C MET A 1 -19.84 -9.34 -7.47
N ASN A 2 -18.58 -9.80 -7.51
CA ASN A 2 -17.86 -9.99 -6.25
C ASN A 2 -17.51 -8.60 -5.72
N GLU A 3 -18.10 -8.24 -4.60
CA GLU A 3 -17.74 -7.07 -3.83
C GLU A 3 -16.30 -7.26 -3.37
N HIS A 4 -15.36 -6.74 -4.16
CA HIS A 4 -13.97 -6.54 -3.77
C HIS A 4 -13.94 -5.54 -2.60
N HIS A 5 -14.30 -6.00 -1.41
CA HIS A 5 -14.21 -5.21 -0.20
C HIS A 5 -12.74 -5.01 0.13
N VAL A 6 -12.35 -3.75 0.23
CA VAL A 6 -11.01 -3.38 0.71
C VAL A 6 -10.86 -3.96 2.11
N PRO A 7 -9.78 -4.72 2.40
CA PRO A 7 -9.54 -5.24 3.74
C PRO A 7 -9.49 -4.11 4.77
N ASP A 8 -10.05 -4.35 5.95
CA ASP A 8 -10.08 -3.30 6.99
C ASP A 8 -8.67 -2.87 7.44
N ASP A 9 -7.69 -3.80 7.39
CA ASP A 9 -6.26 -3.54 7.64
C ASP A 9 -5.57 -2.66 6.58
N PHE A 10 -6.19 -2.43 5.41
CA PHE A 10 -5.61 -1.56 4.39
C PHE A 10 -5.61 -0.10 4.88
N PRO A 11 -4.48 0.62 4.85
CA PRO A 11 -4.42 1.97 5.38
C PRO A 11 -5.43 2.86 4.69
N ARG A 12 -6.13 3.68 5.48
CA ARG A 12 -6.93 4.79 4.97
C ARG A 12 -6.00 5.98 4.86
N ASN A 13 -5.88 6.56 3.67
CA ASN A 13 -5.16 7.82 3.52
C ASN A 13 -6.12 8.93 3.98
N VAL A 14 -6.17 9.15 5.29
CA VAL A 14 -6.81 10.35 5.83
C VAL A 14 -5.93 11.52 5.42
N ALA A 15 -6.27 12.17 4.31
CA ALA A 15 -5.63 13.40 3.90
C ALA A 15 -5.98 14.47 4.95
N THR A 16 -5.23 14.53 6.04
CA THR A 16 -5.33 15.62 7.01
C THR A 16 -4.77 16.86 6.32
N ALA A 17 -5.62 17.54 5.56
CA ALA A 17 -5.32 18.79 4.90
C ALA A 17 -5.19 19.92 5.93
N VAL A 18 -4.14 19.89 6.76
CA VAL A 18 -3.74 21.03 7.59
C VAL A 18 -2.69 21.79 6.80
N VAL A 19 -3.12 22.88 6.19
CA VAL A 19 -2.22 23.89 5.63
C VAL A 19 -1.91 24.88 6.75
N SER A 20 -0.65 24.94 7.19
CA SER A 20 -0.20 25.98 8.14
C SER A 20 -0.36 27.35 7.50
N GLY A 21 -1.30 28.14 8.01
CA GLY A 21 -1.46 29.54 7.62
C GLY A 21 -2.74 30.14 8.21
N ALA A 22 -2.68 30.60 9.47
CA ALA A 22 -3.53 31.59 10.17
C ALA A 22 -5.05 31.69 9.86
N SER A 23 -5.66 30.70 9.21
CA SER A 23 -7.09 30.59 8.91
C SER A 23 -7.35 29.12 8.59
N PRO A 24 -8.31 28.43 9.23
CA PRO A 24 -8.56 27.03 8.96
C PRO A 24 -9.17 26.89 7.56
N LYS A 25 -8.33 26.72 6.54
CA LYS A 25 -8.73 26.49 5.16
C LYS A 25 -8.59 25.00 4.89
N VAL A 26 -9.71 24.28 5.05
CA VAL A 26 -9.84 22.87 4.67
C VAL A 26 -9.57 22.75 3.17
N ARG A 27 -8.57 21.96 2.79
CA ARG A 27 -8.22 21.74 1.38
C ARG A 27 -9.14 20.65 0.82
N VAL A 28 -10.31 21.05 0.35
CA VAL A 28 -11.28 20.18 -0.31
C VAL A 28 -11.01 20.13 -1.82
N ARG A 29 -10.91 18.93 -2.39
CA ARG A 29 -10.93 18.76 -3.85
C ARG A 29 -12.39 18.75 -4.32
N LEU A 30 -12.69 19.57 -5.31
CA LEU A 30 -14.00 19.61 -5.95
C LEU A 30 -14.07 18.51 -7.02
N SER A 31 -14.83 17.46 -6.76
CA SER A 31 -15.18 16.44 -7.75
C SER A 31 -16.70 16.45 -7.91
N ASN A 32 -17.17 16.63 -9.15
CA ASN A 32 -18.60 16.64 -9.49
C ASN A 32 -19.46 17.66 -8.71
N GLY A 33 -18.89 18.82 -8.36
CA GLY A 33 -19.60 19.87 -7.61
C GLY A 33 -19.63 19.69 -6.09
N VAL A 34 -19.01 18.64 -5.56
CA VAL A 34 -18.92 18.37 -4.10
C VAL A 34 -17.47 18.47 -3.64
N TYR A 35 -17.27 19.23 -2.57
CA TYR A 35 -15.99 19.40 -1.89
C TYR A 35 -15.72 18.18 -0.99
N CYS A 36 -14.94 17.21 -1.46
CA CYS A 36 -14.59 16.02 -0.67
C CYS A 36 -13.25 16.23 0.04
N ALA A 37 -13.26 16.07 1.37
CA ALA A 37 -12.09 16.12 2.25
C ALA A 37 -11.52 14.73 2.57
N ASP A 38 -12.24 13.67 2.22
CA ASP A 38 -11.93 12.27 2.53
C ASP A 38 -11.52 11.50 1.27
N GLU A 39 -10.62 10.52 1.43
CA GLU A 39 -10.32 9.50 0.42
C GLU A 39 -11.61 8.76 0.08
N THR A 40 -12.09 8.90 -1.16
CA THR A 40 -13.31 8.20 -1.55
C THR A 40 -13.08 6.69 -1.50
N GLY A 41 -14.10 5.90 -1.14
CA GLY A 41 -13.95 4.44 -1.04
C GLY A 41 -13.44 3.77 -2.32
N GLU A 42 -13.66 4.40 -3.48
CA GLU A 42 -13.15 3.98 -4.79
C GLU A 42 -11.65 4.25 -4.95
N GLU A 43 -11.14 5.38 -4.47
CA GLU A 43 -9.71 5.67 -4.44
C GLU A 43 -8.98 4.67 -3.54
N ARG A 44 -9.51 4.41 -2.33
CA ARG A 44 -8.98 3.40 -1.42
C ARG A 44 -8.95 2.01 -2.06
N ARG A 45 -10.02 1.63 -2.78
CA ARG A 45 -10.07 0.36 -3.53
C ARG A 45 -9.02 0.32 -4.63
N THR A 46 -8.85 1.40 -5.39
CA THR A 46 -7.87 1.48 -6.46
C THR A 46 -6.45 1.34 -5.92
N ARG A 47 -6.12 2.06 -4.84
CA ARG A 47 -4.82 1.93 -4.15
C ARG A 47 -4.60 0.52 -3.61
N TRP A 48 -5.63 -0.09 -3.03
CA TRP A 48 -5.57 -1.48 -2.57
C TRP A 48 -5.29 -2.46 -3.71
N LEU A 49 -6.00 -2.36 -4.85
CA LEU A 49 -5.77 -3.22 -6.01
C LEU A 49 -4.32 -3.11 -6.53
N ILE A 50 -3.77 -1.89 -6.59
CA ILE A 50 -2.38 -1.66 -6.98
C ILE A 50 -1.42 -2.32 -5.99
N CYS A 51 -1.67 -2.19 -4.69
CA CYS A 51 -0.81 -2.80 -3.67
C CYS A 51 -0.90 -4.33 -3.65
N ASP A 52 -2.08 -4.88 -3.86
CA ASP A 52 -2.32 -6.34 -3.90
C ASP A 52 -1.67 -6.96 -5.14
N ASP A 53 -1.82 -6.34 -6.31
CA ASP A 53 -1.15 -6.76 -7.54
C ASP A 53 0.38 -6.68 -7.40
N LEU A 54 0.92 -5.58 -6.85
CA LEU A 54 2.35 -5.46 -6.59
C LEU A 54 2.84 -6.57 -5.63
N ALA A 55 2.08 -6.86 -4.56
CA ALA A 55 2.43 -7.95 -3.66
C ALA A 55 2.47 -9.30 -4.39
N ALA A 56 1.50 -9.58 -5.25
CA ALA A 56 1.46 -10.79 -6.07
C ALA A 56 2.65 -10.89 -7.04
N GLN A 57 3.03 -9.78 -7.70
CA GLN A 57 4.20 -9.72 -8.58
C GLN A 57 5.53 -9.94 -7.83
N LEU A 58 5.58 -9.58 -6.55
CA LEU A 58 6.77 -9.77 -5.71
C LEU A 58 6.92 -11.22 -5.20
N VAL A 59 5.86 -12.04 -5.19
CA VAL A 59 5.91 -13.45 -4.78
C VAL A 59 6.96 -14.27 -5.54
N PRO A 60 6.97 -14.32 -6.89
CA PRO A 60 7.98 -15.09 -7.61
C PRO A 60 9.40 -14.56 -7.38
N ILE A 61 9.56 -13.25 -7.19
CA ILE A 61 10.86 -12.63 -6.88
C ILE A 61 11.33 -13.06 -5.49
N ALA A 62 10.44 -13.06 -4.49
CA ALA A 62 10.72 -13.50 -3.13
C ALA A 62 11.06 -15.00 -3.08
N LYS A 63 10.28 -15.84 -3.77
CA LYS A 63 10.55 -17.29 -3.86
C LYS A 63 11.89 -17.57 -4.52
N LYS A 64 12.23 -16.86 -5.61
CA LYS A 64 13.53 -16.97 -6.27
C LYS A 64 14.68 -16.54 -5.36
N ALA A 65 14.50 -15.46 -4.61
CA ALA A 65 15.49 -14.97 -3.65
C ALA A 65 15.70 -15.96 -2.49
N ALA A 66 14.62 -16.53 -1.94
CA ALA A 66 14.67 -17.55 -0.90
C ALA A 66 15.38 -18.83 -1.37
N ASN A 67 15.11 -19.27 -2.61
CA ASN A 67 15.80 -20.43 -3.21
C ASN A 67 17.29 -20.16 -3.47
N ALA A 68 17.65 -18.93 -3.85
CA ALA A 68 19.05 -18.54 -4.04
C ALA A 68 19.82 -18.43 -2.72
N HIS A 69 19.11 -18.14 -1.62
CA HIS A 69 19.69 -17.99 -0.29
C HIS A 69 18.91 -18.82 0.75
N PRO A 70 19.02 -20.16 0.73
CA PRO A 70 18.23 -21.04 1.60
C PRO A 70 18.56 -20.90 3.10
N ARG A 71 19.65 -20.21 3.45
CA ARG A 71 20.02 -19.87 4.84
C ARG A 71 19.45 -18.53 5.30
N GLU A 72 18.92 -17.70 4.39
CA GLU A 72 18.29 -16.44 4.75
C GLU A 72 16.86 -16.69 5.24
N SER A 73 16.53 -16.15 6.41
CA SER A 73 15.15 -16.15 6.89
C SER A 73 14.25 -15.33 5.97
N VAL A 74 12.97 -15.68 5.90
CA VAL A 74 11.94 -14.94 5.14
C VAL A 74 11.97 -13.43 5.45
N LEU A 75 12.27 -13.06 6.70
CA LEU A 75 12.43 -11.67 7.12
C LEU A 75 13.55 -10.91 6.35
N GLN A 76 14.69 -11.55 6.10
CA GLN A 76 15.81 -10.96 5.34
C GLN A 76 15.39 -10.72 3.88
N THR A 77 14.69 -11.67 3.26
CA THR A 77 14.13 -11.52 1.92
C THR A 77 13.14 -10.36 1.85
N LEU A 78 12.23 -10.26 2.83
CA LEU A 78 11.26 -9.16 2.92
C LEU A 78 11.94 -7.80 3.10
N LEU A 79 13.02 -7.72 3.89
CA LEU A 79 13.79 -6.47 4.07
C LEU A 79 14.46 -6.02 2.76
N ARG A 80 15.01 -6.94 1.97
CA ARG A 80 15.58 -6.64 0.64
C ARG A 80 14.51 -6.11 -0.31
N ILE A 81 13.35 -6.77 -0.35
CA ILE A 81 12.21 -6.34 -1.16
C ILE A 81 11.71 -4.96 -0.70
N ARG A 82 11.59 -4.74 0.61
CA ARG A 82 11.26 -3.42 1.18
C ARG A 82 12.20 -2.33 0.70
N ALA A 83 13.51 -2.57 0.72
CA ALA A 83 14.50 -1.61 0.26
C ALA A 83 14.35 -1.32 -1.24
N ALA A 84 14.15 -2.36 -2.07
CA ALA A 84 13.95 -2.21 -3.50
C ALA A 84 12.69 -1.42 -3.86
N VAL A 85 11.56 -1.72 -3.20
CA VAL A 85 10.29 -1.01 -3.42
C VAL A 85 10.37 0.42 -2.87
N LYS A 86 11.00 0.64 -1.70
CA LYS A 86 11.20 1.97 -1.12
C LYS A 86 12.05 2.85 -2.04
N ALA A 87 13.09 2.31 -2.67
CA ALA A 87 13.93 3.07 -3.60
C ALA A 87 13.16 3.56 -4.85
N LYS A 88 12.04 2.91 -5.20
CA LYS A 88 11.18 3.31 -6.31
C LYS A 88 10.16 4.39 -5.93
N SER A 89 9.96 4.66 -4.64
CA SER A 89 8.98 5.64 -4.13
C SER A 89 7.56 5.49 -4.68
N TRP A 90 7.15 4.25 -5.02
CA TRP A 90 5.83 3.96 -5.61
C TRP A 90 4.70 3.96 -4.58
N LEU A 91 5.02 3.67 -3.32
CA LEU A 91 4.06 3.51 -2.23
C LEU A 91 4.39 4.43 -1.06
N SER A 92 3.36 4.90 -0.37
CA SER A 92 3.48 5.53 0.94
C SER A 92 4.02 4.53 1.96
N ALA A 93 4.58 5.00 3.07
CA ALA A 93 5.11 4.11 4.11
C ALA A 93 4.08 3.07 4.59
N ASN A 94 2.84 3.50 4.86
CA ASN A 94 1.76 2.62 5.33
C ASN A 94 1.35 1.59 4.28
N GLU A 95 1.31 1.98 3.00
CA GLU A 95 0.96 1.10 1.89
C GLU A 95 2.04 0.05 1.65
N LEU A 96 3.32 0.45 1.77
CA LEU A 96 4.46 -0.46 1.69
C LEU A 96 4.42 -1.49 2.81
N GLU A 97 4.14 -1.07 4.05
CA GLU A 97 4.04 -2.01 5.17
C GLU A 97 2.87 -2.98 5.00
N TRP A 98 1.72 -2.51 4.50
CA TRP A 98 0.61 -3.38 4.16
C TRP A 98 0.97 -4.39 3.05
N ALA A 99 1.60 -3.93 1.96
CA ALA A 99 2.01 -4.79 0.86
C ALA A 99 3.04 -5.85 1.29
N LEU A 100 3.94 -5.52 2.23
CA LEU A 100 4.89 -6.49 2.80
C LEU A 100 4.19 -7.53 3.68
N ARG A 101 3.20 -7.13 4.50
CA ARG A 101 2.37 -8.08 5.26
C ARG A 101 1.59 -9.00 4.33
N ARG A 102 1.04 -8.45 3.24
CA ARG A 102 0.32 -9.22 2.22
C ARG A 102 1.25 -10.22 1.53
N LEU A 103 2.43 -9.79 1.11
CA LEU A 103 3.46 -10.66 0.54
C LEU A 103 3.87 -11.77 1.50
N GLN A 104 4.07 -11.47 2.79
CA GLN A 104 4.40 -12.49 3.79
C GLN A 104 3.30 -13.56 3.90
N LYS A 105 2.02 -13.16 3.90
CA LYS A 105 0.89 -14.10 3.88
C LYS A 105 0.94 -15.00 2.64
N LEU A 106 1.11 -14.42 1.46
CA LEU A 106 1.21 -15.16 0.18
C LEU A 106 2.43 -16.11 0.08
N LEU A 107 3.45 -15.90 0.91
CA LEU A 107 4.61 -16.80 1.00
C LEU A 107 4.42 -17.92 2.03
N THR A 108 3.46 -17.76 2.94
CA THR A 108 3.14 -18.73 3.99
C THR A 108 1.92 -19.58 3.63
N GLU A 109 1.08 -19.10 2.70
CA GLU A 109 0.05 -19.87 1.97
C GLU A 109 0.68 -20.82 0.94
#